data_AF-A0A7K3DXK8-F1
#
_entry.id   AF-A0A7K3DXK8-F1
#
_cell.length_a   1.000
_cell.length_b   1.000
_cell.length_c   1.000
_cell.angle_alpha   90.00
_cell.angle_beta   90.00
_cell.angle_gamma   90.00
#
_symmetry.space_group_name_H-M   'P 1'
#
loop_
_entity.id
_entity.type
_entity.pdbx_description
1 polymer ?
#
loop_
_entity_poly.entity_id
_entity_poly.type
_entity_poly.pdbx_seq_one_letter_code
_entity_poly.pdbx_strand_id
1 'polypeptide(L)'
;ARVFLYMPTHREYQGEFLPRLDLARVAEELGPDVTLLVRGHYFYSPSAQLEELRAGGRVLDVSGHPRVEELYLAADALITDYSSAMFDYAVLDRPLVILADDWDVYSAVRGTYFDLPAEPPGAVARTEDELVRLLRTEGWDNAATTALRTAFRRRFCEFDDGRAAERVVRRVFLGERGLLPVVPLDERPRVPSPSDVAALVEQA
;
A
#
# COMPACT_ATOMS: atom_id res chain seq x y z
N ALA A 1 9.16 -10.16 -12.06
CA ALA A 1 7.99 -10.43 -11.21
C ALA A 1 7.58 -9.15 -10.51
N ARG A 2 6.28 -8.85 -10.44
CA ARG A 2 5.69 -7.65 -9.83
C ARG A 2 5.13 -7.99 -8.45
N VAL A 3 5.32 -7.13 -7.46
CA VAL A 3 4.95 -7.38 -6.06
C VAL A 3 3.86 -6.42 -5.62
N PHE A 4 2.71 -6.96 -5.22
CA PHE A 4 1.64 -6.17 -4.61
C PHE A 4 1.55 -6.47 -3.13
N LEU A 5 1.52 -5.42 -2.31
CA LEU A 5 1.29 -5.53 -0.87
C LEU A 5 -0.19 -5.27 -0.59
N TYR A 6 -0.88 -6.24 -0.01
CA TYR A 6 -2.27 -6.14 0.40
C TYR A 6 -2.38 -5.97 1.93
N MET A 7 -2.96 -4.84 2.35
CA MET A 7 -3.12 -4.46 3.76
C MET A 7 -4.53 -3.96 4.07
N PRO A 8 -5.50 -4.86 4.29
CA PRO A 8 -6.85 -4.46 4.66
C PRO A 8 -6.92 -4.03 6.14
N THR A 9 -7.88 -3.15 6.45
CA THR A 9 -8.17 -2.71 7.82
C THR A 9 -9.07 -3.71 8.54
N HIS A 10 -8.86 -3.92 9.84
CA HIS A 10 -9.75 -4.75 10.65
C HIS A 10 -11.14 -4.11 10.84
N ARG A 11 -12.21 -4.88 10.65
CA ARG A 11 -13.61 -4.45 10.85
C ARG A 11 -14.12 -4.93 12.21
N GLU A 12 -14.10 -4.06 13.21
CA GLU A 12 -14.60 -4.41 14.56
C GLU A 12 -16.12 -4.64 14.63
N TYR A 13 -16.86 -4.10 13.66
CA TYR A 13 -18.31 -4.29 13.53
C TYR A 13 -18.68 -5.60 12.83
N GLN A 14 -17.70 -6.37 12.34
CA GLN A 14 -17.91 -7.71 11.84
C GLN A 14 -17.51 -8.67 12.96
N GLY A 15 -18.47 -9.48 13.43
CA GLY A 15 -18.25 -10.40 14.56
C GLY A 15 -17.26 -11.53 14.27
N GLU A 16 -17.03 -11.82 12.98
CA GLU A 16 -15.99 -12.71 12.49
C GLU A 16 -15.21 -12.01 11.38
N PHE A 17 -13.93 -12.37 11.22
CA PHE A 17 -13.16 -11.86 10.08
C PHE A 17 -13.72 -12.41 8.78
N LEU A 18 -14.17 -11.52 7.91
CA LEU A 18 -14.61 -11.86 6.56
C LEU A 18 -13.49 -11.48 5.58
N PRO A 19 -12.86 -12.47 4.91
CA PRO A 19 -11.95 -12.20 3.82
C PRO A 19 -12.60 -11.30 2.77
N ARG A 20 -11.95 -10.18 2.43
CA ARG A 20 -12.44 -9.25 1.39
C ARG A 20 -12.05 -9.70 -0.01
N LEU A 21 -10.99 -10.52 -0.09
CA LEU A 21 -10.48 -11.09 -1.33
C LEU A 21 -10.38 -12.60 -1.17
N ASP A 22 -10.67 -13.35 -2.22
CA ASP A 22 -10.17 -14.70 -2.44
C ASP A 22 -8.74 -14.59 -2.98
N LEU A 23 -7.74 -14.72 -2.09
CA LEU A 23 -6.33 -14.60 -2.46
C LEU A 23 -5.90 -15.62 -3.52
N ALA A 24 -6.48 -16.82 -3.50
CA ALA A 24 -6.11 -17.86 -4.45
C ALA A 24 -6.59 -17.48 -5.85
N ARG A 25 -7.87 -17.09 -5.96
CA ARG A 25 -8.46 -16.58 -7.20
C ARG A 25 -7.71 -15.36 -7.72
N VAL A 26 -7.46 -14.36 -6.87
CA VAL A 26 -6.76 -13.14 -7.27
C VAL A 26 -5.35 -13.47 -7.77
N ALA A 27 -4.58 -14.30 -7.07
CA ALA A 27 -3.22 -14.67 -7.50
C ALA A 27 -3.21 -15.42 -8.85
N GLU A 28 -4.20 -16.28 -9.10
CA GLU A 28 -4.34 -16.97 -10.38
C GLU A 28 -4.69 -16.03 -11.52
N GLU A 29 -5.69 -15.16 -11.32
CA GLU A 29 -6.12 -14.22 -12.36
C GLU A 29 -5.04 -13.20 -12.73
N LEU A 30 -4.15 -12.86 -11.79
CA LEU A 30 -3.00 -11.99 -12.01
C LEU A 30 -1.84 -12.68 -12.74
N GLY A 31 -1.82 -14.01 -12.81
CA GLY A 31 -0.83 -14.78 -13.54
C GLY A 31 0.52 -14.93 -12.81
N PRO A 32 1.40 -15.82 -13.31
CA PRO A 32 2.58 -16.34 -12.59
C PRO A 32 3.62 -15.29 -12.17
N ASP A 33 3.65 -14.14 -12.84
CA ASP A 33 4.65 -13.10 -12.62
C ASP A 33 4.33 -12.15 -11.46
N VAL A 34 3.28 -12.40 -10.67
CA VAL A 34 2.83 -11.50 -9.59
C VAL A 34 2.97 -12.14 -8.21
N THR A 35 3.67 -11.53 -7.26
CA THR A 35 3.64 -11.98 -5.85
C THR A 35 2.72 -11.07 -5.03
N LEU A 36 1.80 -11.66 -4.27
CA LEU A 36 0.96 -10.97 -3.29
C LEU A 36 1.59 -11.10 -1.90
N LEU A 37 2.07 -10.00 -1.33
CA LEU A 37 2.41 -9.91 0.08
C LEU A 37 1.14 -9.57 0.86
N VAL A 38 0.71 -10.43 1.76
CA VAL A 38 -0.53 -10.24 2.53
C VAL A 38 -0.19 -9.89 3.96
N ARG A 39 -0.48 -8.64 4.35
CA ARG A 39 -0.42 -8.17 5.74
C ARG A 39 -1.85 -7.97 6.23
N GLY A 40 -2.53 -9.08 6.40
CA GLY A 40 -3.89 -9.20 6.90
C GLY A 40 -3.98 -10.55 7.58
N HIS A 41 -4.21 -10.53 8.89
CA HIS A 41 -4.11 -11.61 9.88
C HIS A 41 -4.64 -13.01 9.45
N TYR A 42 -4.24 -14.06 10.19
CA TYR A 42 -4.39 -15.53 10.06
C TYR A 42 -5.77 -16.16 9.71
N PHE A 43 -6.75 -15.40 9.22
CA PHE A 43 -8.14 -15.83 9.07
C PHE A 43 -8.52 -16.32 7.67
N TYR A 44 -7.56 -16.37 6.74
CA TYR A 44 -7.78 -17.11 5.51
C TYR A 44 -7.86 -18.59 5.84
N SER A 45 -9.05 -19.17 5.65
CA SER A 45 -9.22 -20.61 5.78
C SER A 45 -8.26 -21.31 4.82
N PRO A 46 -7.49 -22.31 5.28
CA PRO A 46 -6.57 -23.03 4.42
C PRO A 46 -7.37 -23.71 3.29
N SER A 47 -6.86 -23.61 2.07
CA SER A 47 -7.32 -24.38 0.91
C SER A 47 -6.10 -24.98 0.24
N ALA A 48 -6.25 -26.15 -0.40
CA ALA A 48 -5.13 -26.80 -1.09
C ALA A 48 -4.46 -25.86 -2.10
N GLN A 49 -5.28 -25.10 -2.83
CA GLN A 49 -4.85 -24.12 -3.81
C GLN A 49 -4.07 -22.95 -3.18
N LEU A 50 -4.53 -22.39 -2.05
CA LEU A 50 -3.81 -21.31 -1.35
C LEU A 50 -2.48 -21.80 -0.78
N GLU A 51 -2.43 -23.04 -0.28
CA GLU A 51 -1.18 -23.65 0.21
C GLU A 51 -0.18 -23.91 -0.92
N GLU A 52 -0.64 -24.33 -2.10
CA GLU A 52 0.21 -24.45 -3.30
C GLU A 52 0.78 -23.09 -3.72
N LEU A 53 -0.05 -22.04 -3.75
CA LEU A 53 0.39 -20.68 -4.07
C LEU A 53 1.37 -20.12 -3.03
N ARG A 54 1.22 -20.49 -1.75
CA ARG A 54 2.17 -20.16 -0.68
C ARG A 54 3.49 -20.87 -0.87
N ALA A 55 3.46 -22.17 -1.13
CA ALA A 55 4.66 -22.97 -1.39
C ALA A 55 5.42 -22.47 -2.63
N GLY A 56 4.69 -22.00 -3.65
CA GLY A 56 5.25 -21.40 -4.86
C GLY A 56 5.68 -19.93 -4.74
N GLY A 57 5.52 -19.29 -3.57
CA GLY A 57 5.88 -17.88 -3.35
C GLY A 57 5.01 -16.86 -4.08
N ARG A 58 3.85 -17.27 -4.59
CA ARG A 58 2.87 -16.40 -5.27
C ARG A 58 2.03 -15.61 -4.27
N VAL A 59 1.78 -16.18 -3.09
CA VAL A 59 1.10 -15.53 -1.96
C VAL A 59 1.95 -15.71 -0.71
N LEU A 60 2.42 -14.62 -0.13
CA LEU A 60 3.26 -14.63 1.07
C LEU A 60 2.51 -13.97 2.22
N ASP A 61 2.28 -14.71 3.30
CA ASP A 61 1.81 -14.11 4.56
C ASP A 61 2.97 -13.36 5.22
N VAL A 62 2.84 -12.03 5.29
CA VAL A 62 3.82 -11.13 5.89
C VAL A 62 3.27 -10.45 7.15
N SER A 63 2.18 -10.98 7.71
CA SER A 63 1.52 -10.43 8.91
C SER A 63 2.44 -10.41 10.13
N GLY A 64 3.34 -11.39 10.24
CA GLY A 64 4.35 -11.47 11.30
C GLY A 64 5.59 -10.60 11.09
N HIS A 65 5.71 -9.88 9.97
CA HIS A 65 6.91 -9.09 9.68
C HIS A 65 6.96 -7.83 10.58
N PRO A 66 8.04 -7.61 11.35
CA PRO A 66 8.06 -6.62 12.41
C PRO A 66 8.04 -5.17 11.92
N ARG A 67 8.59 -4.91 10.73
CA ARG A 67 8.71 -3.57 10.14
C ARG A 67 7.86 -3.50 8.88
N VAL A 68 6.91 -2.58 8.85
CA VAL A 68 6.01 -2.43 7.71
C VAL A 68 6.68 -1.67 6.57
N GLU A 69 7.62 -0.79 6.90
CA GLU A 69 8.39 0.03 5.98
C GLU A 69 9.24 -0.82 5.04
N GLU A 70 9.79 -1.92 5.54
CA GLU A 70 10.53 -2.90 4.73
C GLU A 70 9.59 -3.59 3.71
N LEU A 71 8.33 -3.84 4.08
CA LEU A 71 7.32 -4.34 3.14
C LEU A 71 6.90 -3.29 2.12
N TYR A 72 6.78 -2.03 2.53
CA TYR A 72 6.50 -0.92 1.61
C TYR A 72 7.59 -0.81 0.54
N LEU A 73 8.86 -0.89 0.96
CA LEU A 73 10.00 -0.87 0.05
C LEU A 73 10.02 -2.07 -0.91
N ALA A 74 9.59 -3.24 -0.45
CA ALA A 74 9.53 -4.48 -1.22
C ALA A 74 8.34 -4.58 -2.19
N ALA A 75 7.42 -3.61 -2.20
CA ALA A 75 6.22 -3.64 -3.03
C ALA A 75 6.25 -2.60 -4.16
N ASP A 76 5.79 -2.99 -5.35
CA ASP A 76 5.56 -2.11 -6.49
C ASP A 76 4.27 -1.28 -6.35
N ALA A 77 3.25 -1.83 -5.67
CA ALA A 77 2.05 -1.09 -5.29
C ALA A 77 1.45 -1.57 -3.97
N LEU A 78 0.71 -0.68 -3.31
CA LEU A 78 -0.12 -0.99 -2.13
C LEU A 78 -1.59 -1.14 -2.54
N ILE A 79 -2.19 -2.26 -2.15
CA ILE A 79 -3.64 -2.48 -2.13
C ILE A 79 -4.08 -2.35 -0.68
N THR A 80 -4.92 -1.38 -0.38
CA THR A 80 -5.45 -1.17 0.96
C THR A 80 -6.89 -0.69 0.87
N ASP A 81 -7.51 -0.37 1.99
CA ASP A 81 -8.86 0.15 2.08
C ASP A 81 -8.85 1.53 2.76
N TYR A 82 -9.14 1.59 4.05
CA TYR A 82 -9.24 2.81 4.85
C TYR A 82 -8.09 2.91 5.87
N SER A 83 -7.02 2.15 5.64
CA SER A 83 -5.86 2.11 6.54
C SER A 83 -5.05 3.39 6.42
N SER A 84 -4.54 3.89 7.54
CA SER A 84 -3.56 4.99 7.53
C SER A 84 -2.27 4.63 6.80
N ALA A 85 -2.00 3.35 6.53
CA ALA A 85 -0.87 2.89 5.72
C ALA A 85 -0.76 3.59 4.36
N MET A 86 -1.89 4.05 3.79
CA MET A 86 -1.88 4.82 2.54
C MET A 86 -1.07 6.12 2.62
N PHE A 87 -1.05 6.78 3.79
CA PHE A 87 -0.31 8.03 3.99
C PHE A 87 1.21 7.78 4.01
N ASP A 88 1.63 6.73 4.73
CA ASP A 88 3.03 6.34 4.83
C ASP A 88 3.55 5.83 3.48
N TYR A 89 2.78 4.98 2.80
CA TYR A 89 3.20 4.40 1.52
C TYR A 89 3.27 5.46 0.40
N ALA A 90 2.38 6.48 0.42
CA ALA A 90 2.40 7.56 -0.56
C ALA A 90 3.71 8.38 -0.54
N VAL A 91 4.48 8.35 0.55
CA VAL A 91 5.83 8.95 0.60
C VAL A 91 6.74 8.39 -0.49
N LEU A 92 6.59 7.10 -0.83
CA LEU A 92 7.40 6.42 -1.87
C LEU A 92 7.08 6.87 -3.29
N ASP A 93 5.98 7.61 -3.50
CA ASP A 93 5.47 7.98 -4.82
C ASP A 93 5.20 6.78 -5.75
N ARG A 94 4.74 5.67 -5.16
CA ARG A 94 4.39 4.44 -5.87
C ARG A 94 2.87 4.29 -5.96
N PRO A 95 2.35 3.54 -6.95
CA PRO A 95 0.92 3.36 -7.10
C PRO A 95 0.21 2.78 -5.87
N LEU A 96 -1.03 3.23 -5.67
CA LEU A 96 -1.95 2.74 -4.62
C LEU A 96 -3.28 2.36 -5.26
N VAL A 97 -3.92 1.32 -4.72
CA VAL A 97 -5.28 0.92 -5.05
C VAL A 97 -6.10 0.83 -3.78
N ILE A 98 -7.23 1.53 -3.74
CA ILE A 98 -8.19 1.48 -2.64
C ILE A 98 -9.29 0.47 -2.97
N LEU A 99 -9.45 -0.56 -2.14
CA LEU A 99 -10.60 -1.46 -2.14
C LEU A 99 -11.66 -0.90 -1.19
N ALA A 100 -12.61 -0.13 -1.72
CA ALA A 100 -13.69 0.53 -0.99
C ALA A 100 -15.01 -0.25 -1.11
N ASP A 101 -15.00 -1.51 -0.70
CA ASP A 101 -16.11 -2.47 -0.86
C ASP A 101 -17.20 -2.37 0.23
N ASP A 102 -16.97 -1.61 1.30
CA ASP A 102 -17.95 -1.31 2.36
C ASP A 102 -17.91 0.14 2.86
N TRP A 103 -17.58 1.10 1.98
CA TRP A 103 -17.34 2.49 2.38
C TRP A 103 -18.48 3.11 3.18
N ASP A 104 -19.72 2.90 2.73
CA ASP A 104 -20.91 3.47 3.37
C ASP A 104 -21.06 2.96 4.82
N VAL A 105 -20.74 1.69 5.05
CA VAL A 105 -20.79 1.08 6.40
C VAL A 105 -19.61 1.58 7.23
N TYR A 106 -18.40 1.54 6.68
CA TYR A 106 -17.19 1.92 7.40
C TYR A 106 -17.24 3.38 7.85
N SER A 107 -17.59 4.30 6.95
CA SER A 107 -17.69 5.73 7.24
C SER A 107 -18.79 6.05 8.25
N ALA A 108 -19.93 5.36 8.20
CA ALA A 108 -21.00 5.54 9.17
C ALA A 108 -20.64 5.05 10.57
N VAL A 109 -19.89 3.93 10.68
CA VAL A 109 -19.53 3.33 11.97
C VAL A 109 -18.32 4.00 12.61
N ARG A 110 -17.23 4.21 11.85
CA ARG A 110 -15.95 4.73 12.36
C ARG A 110 -15.88 6.25 12.30
N GLY A 111 -16.59 6.87 11.36
CA GLY A 111 -16.33 8.25 10.93
C GLY A 111 -15.02 8.37 10.14
N THR A 112 -14.93 9.37 9.28
CA THR A 112 -13.72 9.69 8.52
C THR A 112 -13.48 11.20 8.49
N TYR A 113 -12.21 11.61 8.37
CA TYR A 113 -11.85 13.04 8.29
C TYR A 113 -12.09 13.66 6.91
N PHE A 114 -12.19 12.83 5.88
CA PHE A 114 -12.46 13.24 4.50
C PHE A 114 -13.15 12.09 3.75
N ASP A 115 -13.69 12.42 2.58
CA ASP A 115 -14.31 11.44 1.68
C ASP A 115 -13.21 10.78 0.83
N LEU A 116 -12.77 9.59 1.26
CA LEU A 116 -11.66 8.88 0.62
C LEU A 116 -11.98 8.47 -0.83
N PRO A 117 -13.15 7.89 -1.15
CA PRO A 117 -13.51 7.61 -2.54
C PRO A 117 -13.59 8.86 -3.44
N ALA A 118 -13.88 10.03 -2.88
CA ALA A 118 -13.88 11.30 -3.64
C ALA A 118 -12.46 11.87 -3.84
N GLU A 119 -11.54 11.62 -2.91
CA GLU A 119 -10.15 12.10 -2.94
C GLU A 119 -9.11 10.97 -2.73
N PRO A 120 -9.10 9.92 -3.58
CA PRO A 120 -8.26 8.76 -3.35
C PRO A 120 -6.79 9.04 -3.71
N PRO A 121 -5.83 8.32 -3.11
CA PRO A 121 -4.41 8.38 -3.49
C PRO A 121 -4.08 7.64 -4.80
N GLY A 122 -5.07 7.04 -5.46
CA GLY A 122 -4.87 6.20 -6.65
C GLY A 122 -6.19 5.60 -7.16
N ALA A 123 -6.11 4.45 -7.83
CA ALA A 123 -7.31 3.77 -8.35
C ALA A 123 -8.22 3.28 -7.22
N VAL A 124 -9.52 3.20 -7.50
CA VAL A 124 -10.53 2.70 -6.55
C VAL A 124 -11.26 1.52 -7.17
N ALA A 125 -11.33 0.42 -6.44
CA ALA A 125 -12.17 -0.74 -6.71
C ALA A 125 -13.23 -0.85 -5.62
N ARG A 126 -14.46 -1.22 -5.98
CA ARG A 126 -15.55 -1.51 -5.01
C ARG A 126 -15.86 -2.99 -4.90
N THR A 127 -15.24 -3.82 -5.73
CA THR A 127 -15.39 -5.26 -5.74
C THR A 127 -14.06 -5.94 -6.07
N GLU A 128 -13.94 -7.22 -5.72
CA GLU A 128 -12.80 -8.05 -6.14
C GLU A 128 -12.65 -8.09 -7.67
N ASP A 129 -13.74 -8.23 -8.42
CA ASP A 129 -13.70 -8.27 -9.89
C ASP A 129 -13.18 -6.95 -10.48
N GLU A 130 -13.56 -5.81 -9.91
CA GLU A 130 -13.01 -4.51 -10.30
C GLU A 130 -11.52 -4.40 -9.97
N LEU A 131 -11.10 -4.88 -8.79
CA LEU A 131 -9.70 -4.89 -8.40
C LEU A 131 -8.88 -5.74 -9.37
N VAL A 132 -9.31 -6.97 -9.65
CA VAL A 132 -8.61 -7.87 -10.58
C VAL A 132 -8.54 -7.26 -11.98
N ARG A 133 -9.64 -6.69 -12.49
CA ARG A 133 -9.62 -5.99 -13.78
C ARG A 133 -8.63 -4.82 -13.79
N LEU A 134 -8.63 -3.97 -12.76
CA LEU A 134 -7.71 -2.85 -12.65
C LEU A 134 -6.26 -3.34 -12.69
N LEU A 135 -5.93 -4.35 -11.88
CA LEU A 135 -4.57 -4.90 -11.78
C LEU A 135 -4.10 -5.55 -13.10
N ARG A 136 -4.96 -6.32 -13.77
CA ARG A 136 -4.64 -7.00 -15.05
C ARG A 136 -4.48 -6.04 -16.22
N THR A 137 -5.25 -4.96 -16.24
CA THR A 137 -5.23 -3.96 -17.33
C THR A 137 -4.29 -2.80 -17.06
N GLU A 138 -3.54 -2.86 -15.96
CA GLU A 138 -2.63 -1.79 -15.51
C GLU A 138 -3.35 -0.45 -15.25
N GLY A 139 -4.67 -0.48 -15.05
CA GLY A 139 -5.50 0.68 -14.70
C GLY A 139 -5.15 1.30 -13.34
N TRP A 140 -4.33 0.62 -12.54
CA TRP A 140 -3.81 1.10 -11.27
C TRP A 140 -2.60 2.04 -11.41
N ASP A 141 -1.85 1.97 -12.53
CA ASP A 141 -0.68 2.81 -12.77
C ASP A 141 -0.74 3.48 -14.14
N ASN A 142 -1.28 4.70 -14.17
CA ASN A 142 -1.37 5.52 -15.37
C ASN A 142 -1.34 7.01 -15.01
N ALA A 143 -1.47 7.88 -16.01
CA ALA A 143 -1.44 9.33 -15.82
C ALA A 143 -2.55 9.84 -14.87
N ALA A 144 -3.74 9.24 -14.91
CA ALA A 144 -4.85 9.64 -14.05
C ALA A 144 -4.59 9.25 -12.58
N THR A 145 -4.15 8.01 -12.33
CA THR A 145 -3.81 7.57 -10.95
C THR A 145 -2.57 8.28 -10.41
N THR A 146 -1.63 8.68 -11.28
CA THR A 146 -0.48 9.51 -10.92
C THR A 146 -0.88 10.93 -10.50
N ALA A 147 -1.84 11.55 -11.18
CA ALA A 147 -2.36 12.86 -10.80
C ALA A 147 -3.07 12.81 -9.43
N LEU A 148 -3.88 11.77 -9.18
CA LEU A 148 -4.52 11.51 -7.88
C LEU A 148 -3.47 11.37 -6.77
N ARG A 149 -2.46 10.51 -6.99
CA ARG A 149 -1.35 10.32 -6.05
C ARG A 149 -0.59 11.61 -5.78
N THR A 150 -0.33 12.42 -6.81
CA THR A 150 0.36 13.71 -6.66
C THR A 150 -0.42 14.68 -5.80
N ALA A 151 -1.73 14.82 -6.03
CA ALA A 151 -2.60 15.67 -5.21
C ALA A 151 -2.62 15.20 -3.75
N PHE A 152 -2.75 13.89 -3.54
CA PHE A 152 -2.73 13.28 -2.21
C PHE A 152 -1.39 13.54 -1.48
N ARG A 153 -0.26 13.32 -2.16
CA ARG A 153 1.08 13.57 -1.60
C ARG A 153 1.30 15.03 -1.23
N ARG A 154 0.84 15.98 -2.07
CA ARG A 154 0.91 17.41 -1.74
C ARG A 154 0.12 17.75 -0.48
N ARG A 155 -1.02 17.09 -0.26
CA ARG A 155 -1.87 17.33 0.92
C ARG A 155 -1.33 16.66 2.19
N PHE A 156 -0.79 15.45 2.09
CA PHE A 156 -0.54 14.61 3.27
C PHE A 156 0.92 14.24 3.51
N CYS A 157 1.81 14.33 2.51
CA CYS A 157 3.21 13.91 2.62
C CYS A 157 4.19 15.11 2.71
N GLU A 158 3.69 16.32 2.93
CA GLU A 158 4.49 17.55 2.89
C GLU A 158 5.65 17.59 3.88
N PHE A 159 5.57 16.93 5.05
CA PHE A 159 6.57 17.09 6.11
C PHE A 159 7.56 15.93 6.27
N ASP A 160 7.35 14.82 5.55
CA ASP A 160 8.22 13.64 5.62
C ASP A 160 9.35 13.71 4.58
N ASP A 161 10.48 14.27 5.00
CA ASP A 161 11.70 14.44 4.19
C ASP A 161 12.83 13.47 4.61
N GLY A 162 12.51 12.43 5.38
CA GLY A 162 13.49 11.48 5.91
C GLY A 162 14.37 12.03 7.04
N ARG A 163 14.13 13.25 7.55
CA ARG A 163 14.93 13.88 8.62
C ARG A 163 14.19 14.05 9.93
N ALA A 164 13.00 13.46 10.08
CA ALA A 164 12.20 13.57 11.30
C ALA A 164 12.97 13.09 12.55
N ALA A 165 13.61 11.91 12.50
CA ALA A 165 14.40 11.38 13.60
C ALA A 165 15.59 12.28 13.96
N GLU A 166 16.32 12.78 12.96
CA GLU A 166 17.44 13.70 13.17
C GLU A 166 16.98 15.00 13.84
N ARG A 167 15.85 15.58 13.39
CA ARG A 167 15.25 16.76 14.03
C ARG A 167 14.93 16.52 15.51
N VAL A 168 14.38 15.35 15.85
CA VAL A 168 14.10 14.97 17.25
C VAL A 168 15.39 14.83 18.05
N VAL A 169 16.39 14.11 17.52
CA VAL A 169 17.69 13.93 18.20
C VAL A 169 18.34 15.27 18.51
N ARG A 170 18.44 16.15 17.51
CA ARG A 170 19.02 17.49 17.65
C ARG A 170 18.29 18.33 18.68
N ARG A 171 16.95 18.33 18.67
CA ARG A 171 16.15 19.15 19.58
C ARG A 171 16.18 18.66 21.02
N VAL A 172 15.92 17.37 21.22
CA VAL A 172 15.62 16.79 22.53
C VAL A 172 16.89 16.34 23.25
N PHE A 173 17.83 15.74 22.53
CA PHE A 173 19.02 15.13 23.12
C PHE A 173 20.25 16.03 23.03
N LEU A 174 20.35 16.89 22.00
CA LEU A 174 21.49 17.80 21.83
C LEU A 174 21.19 19.26 22.20
N GLY A 175 19.92 19.61 22.43
CA GLY A 175 19.51 20.96 22.85
C GLY A 175 19.61 22.03 21.76
N GLU A 176 19.74 21.64 20.49
CA GLU A 176 19.83 22.57 19.37
C GLU A 176 18.51 23.35 19.20
N ARG A 177 18.61 24.67 18.95
CA ARG A 177 17.44 25.54 18.76
C ARG A 177 17.08 25.78 17.29
N GLY A 178 18.07 25.73 16.40
CA GLY A 178 17.84 25.75 14.95
C GLY A 178 17.74 24.32 14.44
N LEU A 179 16.55 23.91 14.02
CA LEU A 179 16.36 22.58 13.43
C LEU A 179 16.55 22.64 11.92
N LEU A 180 16.87 21.49 11.34
CA LEU A 180 16.97 21.35 9.89
C LEU A 180 15.67 21.78 9.22
N PRO A 181 15.73 22.61 8.16
CA PRO A 181 14.55 22.96 7.39
C PRO A 181 13.98 21.70 6.72
N VAL A 182 12.66 21.70 6.52
CA VAL A 182 11.98 20.64 5.76
C VAL A 182 12.38 20.75 4.30
N VAL A 183 12.84 19.66 3.70
CA VAL A 183 13.14 19.62 2.26
C VAL A 183 11.82 19.64 1.48
N PRO A 184 11.58 20.59 0.55
CA PRO A 184 10.36 20.63 -0.26
C PRO A 184 10.09 19.32 -0.99
N LEU A 185 8.81 18.94 -1.13
CA LEU A 185 8.40 17.65 -1.73
C LEU A 185 9.00 17.44 -3.14
N ASP A 186 9.01 18.48 -3.97
CA ASP A 186 9.50 18.44 -5.35
C ASP A 186 11.03 18.31 -5.45
N GLU A 187 11.77 18.53 -4.36
CA GLU A 187 13.24 18.42 -4.28
C GLU A 187 13.71 17.07 -3.73
N ARG A 188 12.78 16.19 -3.31
CA ARG A 188 13.11 14.89 -2.71
C ARG A 188 13.45 13.86 -3.77
N PRO A 189 14.44 12.99 -3.53
CA PRO A 189 14.75 11.90 -4.45
C PRO A 189 13.60 10.89 -4.51
N ARG A 190 13.31 10.38 -5.71
CA ARG A 190 12.39 9.26 -5.90
C ARG A 190 12.99 7.98 -5.33
N VAL A 191 12.21 7.21 -4.58
CA VAL A 191 12.61 5.88 -4.09
C VAL A 191 12.37 4.85 -5.19
N PRO A 192 13.40 4.15 -5.72
CA PRO A 192 13.23 3.20 -6.81
C PRO A 192 12.36 2.02 -6.37
N SER A 193 11.45 1.55 -7.22
CA SER A 193 10.62 0.37 -6.96
C SER A 193 11.41 -0.93 -7.10
N PRO A 194 10.91 -2.08 -6.59
CA PRO A 194 11.50 -3.38 -6.87
C PRO A 194 11.71 -3.63 -8.38
N SER A 195 10.72 -3.27 -9.21
CA SER A 195 10.83 -3.37 -10.66
C SER A 195 11.91 -2.46 -11.25
N ASP A 196 12.06 -1.23 -10.74
CA ASP A 196 13.15 -0.33 -11.17
C ASP A 196 14.53 -0.93 -10.84
N VAL A 197 14.69 -1.50 -9.65
CA VAL A 197 15.95 -2.12 -9.22
C VAL A 197 16.25 -3.38 -10.05
N ALA A 198 15.25 -4.22 -10.32
CA ALA A 198 15.42 -5.40 -11.16
C ALA A 198 15.89 -5.02 -12.58
N ALA A 199 15.28 -4.00 -13.18
CA ALA A 199 15.67 -3.51 -14.50
C ALA A 199 17.13 -2.98 -14.53
N LEU A 200 17.59 -2.34 -13.45
CA LEU A 200 18.98 -1.89 -13.34
C LEU A 200 19.97 -3.06 -13.25
N VAL A 201 19.59 -4.15 -12.56
CA VAL A 201 20.42 -5.36 -12.44
C VAL A 201 20.49 -6.13 -13.76
N GLU A 202 19.39 -6.23 -14.50
CA GLU A 202 19.36 -6.88 -15.81
C GLU A 202 20.19 -6.14 -16.88
N GLN A 203 20.43 -4.84 -16.68
CA GLN A 203 21.23 -4.00 -17.58
C GLN A 203 22.73 -3.97 -17.23
N ALA A 204 23.15 -4.56 -16.11
CA ALA A 204 24.53 -4.57 -15.62
C ALA A 204 25.27 -5.87 -15.97
#